data_AF-A0A956IWP9-F1
#
_entry.id   AF-A0A956IWP9-F1
#
_cell.length_a   1.000
_cell.length_b   1.000
_cell.length_c   1.000
_cell.angle_alpha   90.00
_cell.angle_beta   90.00
_cell.angle_gamma   90.00
#
_symmetry.space_group_name_H-M   'P 1'
#
loop_
_entity.id
_entity.type
_entity.pdbx_description
1 polymer ?
#
loop_
_entity_poly.entity_id
_entity_poly.type
_entity_poly.pdbx_seq_one_letter_code
_entity_poly.pdbx_strand_id
1 'polypeptide(L)'
;VVLEEGQIIDTIIDGVARPLAALGPGLAAVSMYAIQSLCNLFIPSGSGQAYVTMPIMAPLADITGVSRQTAVLAFQFGDGFTNMIVPTNAVLVGILGLARIPFERWLRFVMPLMVKLWIAGAIVLVLATIVGYA
;
A
#
# COMPACT_ATOMS: atom_id res chain seq x y z
N VAL A 1 13.70 -15.59 1.65
CA VAL A 1 14.86 -16.32 1.06
C VAL A 1 15.86 -15.35 0.44
N VAL A 2 15.92 -15.05 -0.87
CA VAL A 2 17.03 -14.21 -1.42
C VAL A 2 17.14 -12.79 -0.81
N LEU A 3 16.01 -12.10 -0.62
CA LEU A 3 15.97 -10.75 -0.04
C LEU A 3 16.28 -10.71 1.48
N GLU A 4 16.06 -11.84 2.15
CA GLU A 4 16.28 -12.06 3.59
C GLU A 4 17.75 -12.47 3.83
N GLU A 5 18.26 -13.39 3.02
CA GLU A 5 19.66 -13.81 2.98
C GLU A 5 20.60 -12.68 2.54
N GLY A 6 20.11 -11.74 1.71
CA GLY A 6 20.88 -10.58 1.25
C GLY A 6 20.91 -9.39 2.22
N GLN A 7 20.26 -9.46 3.40
CA GLN A 7 20.10 -8.35 4.36
C GLN A 7 19.50 -7.04 3.77
N ILE A 8 18.89 -7.13 2.58
CA ILE A 8 18.25 -6.00 1.91
C ILE A 8 16.97 -5.63 2.64
N ILE A 9 16.21 -6.65 3.08
CA ILE A 9 15.01 -6.47 3.91
C ILE A 9 15.36 -5.73 5.19
N ASP A 10 16.41 -6.15 5.90
CA ASP A 10 16.82 -5.51 7.16
C ASP A 10 17.22 -4.03 6.97
N THR A 11 17.87 -3.70 5.85
CA THR A 11 18.30 -2.32 5.55
C THR A 11 17.12 -1.42 5.17
N ILE A 12 16.17 -1.92 4.37
CA ILE A 12 14.94 -1.19 4.01
C ILE A 12 14.06 -1.02 5.25
N ILE A 13 13.91 -2.09 6.05
CA ILE A 13 13.21 -2.03 7.33
C ILE A 13 13.90 -1.02 8.22
N ASP A 14 15.20 -1.06 8.48
CA ASP A 14 15.85 -0.10 9.40
C ASP A 14 15.74 1.35 8.90
N GLY A 15 15.84 1.59 7.59
CA GLY A 15 15.68 2.92 6.98
C GLY A 15 14.26 3.49 7.08
N VAL A 16 13.23 2.64 7.03
CA VAL A 16 11.80 3.02 7.06
C VAL A 16 11.22 2.93 8.48
N ALA A 17 11.66 1.93 9.26
CA ALA A 17 11.21 1.63 10.61
C ALA A 17 11.77 2.60 11.65
N ARG A 18 12.99 3.15 11.51
CA ARG A 18 13.49 4.17 12.46
C ARG A 18 12.62 5.42 12.52
N PRO A 19 12.24 6.06 11.39
CA PRO A 19 11.30 7.17 11.43
C PRO A 19 9.90 6.71 11.86
N LEU A 20 9.47 5.49 11.51
CA LEU A 20 8.14 4.96 11.89
C LEU A 20 7.99 4.55 13.35
N ALA A 21 9.06 4.08 14.00
CA ALA A 21 9.07 3.69 15.40
C ALA A 21 8.98 4.92 16.33
N ALA A 22 9.31 6.11 15.82
CA ALA A 22 9.03 7.37 16.48
C ALA A 22 7.57 7.84 16.30
N LEU A 23 6.80 7.19 15.42
CA LEU A 23 5.41 7.51 15.12
C LEU A 23 4.47 6.56 15.88
N GLY A 24 3.30 7.06 16.30
CA GLY A 24 2.30 6.23 16.97
C GLY A 24 1.73 5.13 16.04
N PRO A 25 1.16 4.04 16.58
CA PRO A 25 0.70 2.89 15.79
C PRO A 25 -0.24 3.24 14.63
N GLY A 26 -1.16 4.19 14.84
CA GLY A 26 -2.07 4.64 13.78
C GLY A 26 -1.35 5.29 12.59
N LEU A 27 -0.29 6.06 12.85
CA LEU A 27 0.51 6.66 11.78
C LEU A 27 1.40 5.63 11.09
N ALA A 28 1.90 4.63 11.83
CA ALA A 28 2.60 3.49 11.24
C ALA A 28 1.72 2.74 10.22
N ALA A 29 0.46 2.47 10.56
CA ALA A 29 -0.50 1.85 9.64
C ALA A 29 -0.75 2.69 8.37
N VAL A 30 -0.87 4.02 8.51
CA VAL A 30 -1.02 4.94 7.36
C VAL A 30 0.23 4.95 6.47
N SER A 31 1.42 4.88 7.06
CA SER A 31 2.67 4.79 6.29
C SER A 31 2.83 3.46 5.58
N MET A 32 2.43 2.34 6.18
CA MET A 32 2.36 1.05 5.48
C MET A 32 1.46 1.16 4.25
N TYR A 33 0.32 1.83 4.38
CA TYR A 33 -0.59 2.06 3.28
C TYR A 33 0.04 2.90 2.15
N ALA A 34 0.74 3.98 2.49
CA ALA A 34 1.46 4.80 1.52
C ALA A 34 2.56 4.02 0.79
N ILE A 35 3.33 3.19 1.51
CA ILE A 35 4.37 2.34 0.93
C ILE A 35 3.74 1.34 -0.03
N GLN A 36 2.62 0.72 0.35
CA GLN A 36 1.94 -0.25 -0.52
C GLN A 36 1.37 0.42 -1.78
N SER A 37 0.82 1.63 -1.67
CA SER A 37 0.42 2.43 -2.83
C SER A 37 1.60 2.75 -3.77
N LEU A 38 2.78 3.06 -3.22
CA LEU A 38 3.98 3.31 -4.01
C LEU A 38 4.50 2.03 -4.68
N CYS A 39 4.54 0.91 -3.95
CA CYS A 39 4.95 -0.39 -4.49
C CYS A 39 4.06 -0.82 -5.65
N ASN A 40 2.75 -0.54 -5.59
CA ASN A 40 1.82 -0.93 -6.65
C ASN A 40 2.08 -0.21 -7.99
N LEU A 41 2.80 0.92 -8.00
CA LEU A 41 3.25 1.55 -9.25
C LEU A 41 4.19 0.63 -10.04
N PHE A 42 4.98 -0.20 -9.33
CA PHE A 42 5.99 -1.09 -9.92
C PHE A 42 5.47 -2.53 -10.08
N ILE A 43 4.62 -2.98 -9.16
CA ILE A 43 4.10 -4.35 -9.13
C ILE A 43 2.56 -4.30 -9.14
N PRO A 44 1.91 -3.94 -10.26
CA PRO A 44 0.45 -3.84 -10.40
C PRO A 44 -0.22 -5.22 -10.45
N SER A 45 -0.02 -6.01 -9.41
CA SER A 45 -0.51 -7.37 -9.25
C SER A 45 -0.67 -7.67 -7.77
N GLY A 46 -1.90 -7.76 -7.28
CA GLY A 46 -2.17 -7.96 -5.86
C GLY A 46 -1.46 -9.18 -5.27
N SER A 47 -1.48 -10.34 -5.95
CA SER A 47 -0.79 -11.54 -5.47
C SER A 47 0.74 -11.40 -5.52
N GLY A 48 1.29 -10.80 -6.58
CA GLY A 48 2.72 -10.57 -6.72
C GLY A 48 3.25 -9.56 -5.70
N GLN A 49 2.52 -8.47 -5.49
CA GLN A 49 2.85 -7.47 -4.49
C GLN A 49 2.73 -8.04 -3.08
N ALA A 50 1.66 -8.78 -2.76
CA ALA A 50 1.53 -9.42 -1.46
C ALA A 50 2.69 -10.38 -1.18
N TYR A 51 3.06 -11.20 -2.16
CA TYR A 51 4.18 -12.14 -2.04
C TYR A 51 5.50 -11.44 -1.70
N VAL A 52 5.78 -10.28 -2.30
CA VAL A 52 7.02 -9.53 -2.09
C VAL A 52 6.99 -8.68 -0.81
N THR A 53 5.86 -8.05 -0.52
CA THR A 53 5.79 -7.00 0.51
C THR A 53 5.32 -7.52 1.87
N MET A 54 4.43 -8.50 1.94
CA MET A 54 3.86 -8.97 3.21
C MET A 54 4.88 -9.62 4.16
N PRO A 55 5.92 -10.35 3.69
CA PRO A 55 7.00 -10.82 4.56
C PRO A 55 7.76 -9.69 5.28
N ILE A 56 7.73 -8.47 4.72
CA ILE A 56 8.34 -7.26 5.31
C ILE A 56 7.32 -6.55 6.21
N MET A 57 6.06 -6.47 5.78
CA MET A 57 5.00 -5.77 6.53
C MET A 57 4.60 -6.47 7.82
N ALA A 58 4.63 -7.81 7.86
CA ALA A 58 4.31 -8.57 9.06
C ALA A 58 5.24 -8.26 10.25
N PRO A 59 6.58 -8.36 10.14
CA PRO A 59 7.47 -7.99 11.24
C PRO A 59 7.43 -6.49 11.54
N LEU A 60 7.24 -5.63 10.53
CA LEU A 60 7.07 -4.19 10.76
C LEU A 60 5.82 -3.88 11.59
N ALA A 61 4.72 -4.62 11.37
CA ALA A 61 3.50 -4.48 12.15
C ALA A 61 3.74 -4.84 13.61
N ASP A 62 4.43 -5.96 13.87
CA ASP A 62 4.78 -6.41 15.21
C ASP A 62 5.65 -5.39 15.96
N ILE A 63 6.63 -4.77 15.28
CA ILE A 63 7.53 -3.76 15.87
C ILE A 63 6.80 -2.44 16.15
N THR A 64 5.87 -2.04 15.30
CA THR A 64 5.16 -0.75 15.39
C THR A 64 3.90 -0.82 16.26
N GLY A 65 3.56 -2.00 16.79
CA GLY A 65 2.35 -2.22 17.59
C GLY A 65 1.06 -2.20 16.76
N VAL A 66 1.16 -2.39 15.44
CA VAL A 66 0.04 -2.50 14.52
C VAL A 66 -0.31 -3.99 14.36
N SER A 67 -1.60 -4.33 14.35
CA SER A 67 -1.97 -5.73 14.09
C SER A 67 -1.62 -6.14 12.66
N ARG A 68 -1.26 -7.41 12.47
CA ARG A 68 -1.00 -7.95 11.14
C ARG A 68 -2.22 -7.84 10.21
N GLN A 69 -3.45 -7.94 10.73
CA GLN A 69 -4.66 -7.70 9.93
C GLN A 69 -4.78 -6.25 9.46
N THR A 70 -4.39 -5.28 10.30
CA THR A 70 -4.35 -3.87 9.87
C THR A 70 -3.29 -3.65 8.81
N ALA A 71 -2.14 -4.35 8.88
CA ALA A 71 -1.14 -4.33 7.81
C ALA A 71 -1.69 -4.95 6.50
N VAL A 72 -2.49 -6.01 6.58
CA VAL A 72 -3.21 -6.57 5.41
C VAL A 72 -4.23 -5.58 4.85
N LEU A 73 -4.98 -4.86 5.70
CA LEU A 73 -5.87 -3.78 5.24
C LEU A 73 -5.10 -2.66 4.54
N ALA A 74 -3.97 -2.25 5.09
CA ALA A 74 -3.10 -1.25 4.48
C ALA A 74 -2.61 -1.68 3.09
N PHE A 75 -2.26 -2.96 2.93
CA PHE A 75 -1.97 -3.55 1.62
C PHE A 75 -3.18 -3.51 0.68
N GLN A 76 -4.35 -3.99 1.12
CA GLN A 76 -5.55 -4.06 0.28
C GLN A 76 -6.01 -2.69 -0.21
N PHE A 77 -5.98 -1.66 0.65
CA PHE A 77 -6.28 -0.29 0.24
C PHE A 77 -5.17 0.26 -0.67
N GLY A 78 -3.92 -0.07 -0.35
CA GLY A 78 -2.72 0.30 -1.10
C GLY A 78 -2.81 -0.10 -2.56
N ASP A 79 -2.90 -1.40 -2.79
CA ASP A 79 -3.03 -2.05 -4.11
C ASP A 79 -4.37 -1.71 -4.77
N GLY A 80 -5.48 -1.96 -4.07
CA GLY A 80 -6.82 -1.86 -4.64
C GLY A 80 -7.15 -0.48 -5.21
N PHE A 81 -6.86 0.59 -4.49
CA PHE A 81 -7.17 1.94 -4.98
C PHE A 81 -6.19 2.38 -6.07
N THR A 82 -4.89 2.12 -5.92
CA THR A 82 -3.90 2.58 -6.91
C THR A 82 -4.02 1.87 -8.26
N ASN A 83 -4.60 0.67 -8.31
CA ASN A 83 -4.94 0.00 -9.57
C ASN A 83 -5.83 0.82 -10.51
N MET A 84 -6.52 1.85 -10.01
CA MET A 84 -7.31 2.78 -10.83
C MET A 84 -6.48 3.86 -11.55
N ILE A 85 -5.21 4.04 -11.18
CA ILE A 85 -4.33 5.11 -11.71
C ILE A 85 -2.96 4.62 -12.17
N VAL A 86 -2.62 3.35 -11.96
CA VAL A 86 -1.31 2.81 -12.34
C VAL A 86 -1.26 2.57 -13.85
N PRO A 87 -0.36 3.21 -14.62
CA PRO A 87 -0.29 3.06 -16.08
C PRO A 87 0.25 1.69 -16.52
N THR A 88 0.89 0.94 -15.63
CA THR A 88 1.40 -0.41 -15.87
C THR A 88 0.34 -1.49 -15.58
N ASN A 89 -0.84 -1.12 -15.08
CA ASN A 89 -1.95 -2.05 -14.88
C ASN A 89 -2.60 -2.41 -16.23
N ALA A 90 -2.39 -3.64 -16.68
CA ALA A 90 -2.85 -4.12 -17.98
C ALA A 90 -4.38 -4.09 -18.13
N VAL A 91 -5.13 -4.32 -17.05
CA VAL A 91 -6.60 -4.29 -17.06
C VAL A 91 -7.09 -2.87 -17.28
N LEU A 92 -6.54 -1.89 -16.56
CA LEU A 92 -6.88 -0.48 -16.71
C LEU A 92 -6.60 0.00 -18.14
N VAL A 93 -5.38 -0.23 -18.63
CA VAL A 93 -4.97 0.20 -19.98
C VAL A 93 -5.80 -0.50 -21.07
N GLY A 94 -6.11 -1.79 -20.89
CA GLY A 94 -6.95 -2.55 -21.81
C GLY A 94 -8.38 -2.00 -21.92
N ILE A 95 -9.01 -1.70 -20.78
CA ILE A 95 -10.37 -1.13 -20.74
C ILE A 95 -10.39 0.26 -21.36
N LEU A 96 -9.43 1.12 -21.02
CA LEU A 96 -9.34 2.47 -21.59
C LEU A 96 -9.10 2.45 -23.11
N GLY A 97 -8.29 1.50 -23.59
CA GLY A 97 -8.07 1.26 -25.01
C GLY A 97 -9.36 0.86 -25.73
N LEU A 98 -10.13 -0.09 -25.16
CA LEU A 98 -11.42 -0.51 -25.69
C LEU A 98 -12.43 0.64 -25.73
N ALA A 99 -12.48 1.45 -24.67
CA ALA A 99 -13.36 2.60 -24.54
C ALA A 99 -12.91 3.83 -25.35
N ARG A 100 -11.72 3.78 -25.98
CA ARG A 100 -11.08 4.92 -26.67
C ARG A 100 -10.92 6.16 -25.79
N ILE A 101 -10.64 5.97 -24.50
CA ILE A 101 -10.42 7.05 -23.53
C ILE A 101 -8.90 7.23 -23.34
N PRO A 102 -8.35 8.41 -23.63
CA PRO A 102 -6.94 8.69 -23.32
C PRO A 102 -6.68 8.57 -21.82
N PHE A 103 -5.56 7.94 -21.44
CA PHE A 103 -5.19 7.73 -20.04
C PHE A 103 -5.15 9.04 -19.23
N GLU A 104 -4.62 10.12 -19.80
CA GLU A 104 -4.59 11.43 -19.14
C GLU A 104 -6.00 11.96 -18.79
N ARG A 105 -6.97 11.75 -19.69
CA ARG A 105 -8.36 12.15 -19.45
C ARG A 105 -8.97 11.33 -18.31
N TRP A 106 -8.69 10.03 -18.29
CA TRP A 106 -9.09 9.15 -17.19
C TRP A 106 -8.46 9.59 -15.86
N LEU A 107 -7.16 9.88 -15.86
CA LEU A 107 -6.45 10.29 -14.66
C LEU A 107 -7.06 11.57 -14.07
N ARG A 108 -7.30 12.60 -14.88
CA ARG A 108 -7.96 13.84 -14.42
C ARG A 108 -9.36 13.59 -13.84
N PHE A 109 -10.10 12.63 -14.40
CA PHE A 109 -11.43 12.26 -13.93
C PHE A 109 -11.40 11.52 -12.58
N VAL A 110 -10.48 10.56 -12.42
CA VAL A 110 -10.44 9.68 -11.24
C VAL A 110 -9.66 10.28 -10.06
N MET A 111 -8.73 11.21 -10.30
CA MET A 111 -7.89 11.81 -9.26
C MET A 111 -8.68 12.42 -8.08
N PRO A 112 -9.79 13.18 -8.27
CA PRO A 112 -10.60 13.66 -7.15
C PRO A 112 -11.20 12.54 -6.29
N LEU A 113 -11.52 11.39 -6.88
CA LEU A 113 -11.98 10.20 -6.15
C LEU A 113 -10.82 9.54 -5.39
N MET A 114 -9.65 9.43 -6.03
CA MET A 114 -8.45 8.86 -5.42
C MET A 114 -8.05 9.58 -4.14
N VAL A 115 -8.05 10.92 -4.13
CA VAL A 115 -7.74 11.70 -2.93
C VAL A 115 -8.73 11.39 -1.80
N LYS A 116 -10.02 11.27 -2.10
CA LYS A 116 -11.04 10.90 -1.09
C LYS A 116 -10.83 9.50 -0.55
N LEU A 117 -10.51 8.53 -1.41
CA LEU A 117 -10.24 7.15 -1.02
C LEU A 117 -8.96 7.03 -0.18
N TRP A 118 -7.92 7.79 -0.51
CA TRP A 118 -6.69 7.86 0.28
C TRP A 118 -6.93 8.40 1.68
N ILE A 119 -7.69 9.50 1.80
CA ILE A 119 -8.07 10.06 3.10
C ILE A 119 -8.95 9.08 3.88
N ALA A 120 -9.97 8.51 3.24
CA ALA A 120 -10.87 7.54 3.88
C ALA A 120 -10.11 6.29 4.34
N GLY A 121 -9.23 5.74 3.50
CA GLY A 121 -8.37 4.61 3.85
C GLY A 121 -7.47 4.90 5.05
N ALA A 122 -6.83 6.07 5.07
CA ALA A 122 -6.02 6.50 6.21
C ALA A 122 -6.85 6.60 7.51
N ILE A 123 -8.05 7.18 7.45
CA ILE A 123 -8.97 7.26 8.61
C ILE A 123 -9.35 5.86 9.09
N VAL A 124 -9.73 4.97 8.17
CA VAL A 124 -10.13 3.59 8.50
C VAL A 124 -8.96 2.83 9.14
N LEU A 125 -7.74 3.01 8.67
CA LEU A 125 -6.56 2.36 9.26
C LEU A 125 -6.26 2.88 10.66
N VAL A 126 -6.36 4.18 10.89
CA VAL A 126 -6.22 4.76 12.23
C VAL A 126 -7.31 4.20 13.16
N LEU A 127 -8.57 4.14 12.72
CA LEU A 127 -9.65 3.56 13.50
C LEU A 127 -9.44 2.06 13.78
N ALA A 128 -8.98 1.29 12.78
CA ALA A 128 -8.65 -0.12 12.92
C ALA A 128 -7.56 -0.35 13.98
N THR A 129 -6.53 0.51 14.02
CA THR A 129 -5.51 0.46 15.07
C THR A 129 -6.05 0.79 16.46
N ILE A 130 -6.94 1.78 16.59
CA ILE A 130 -7.50 2.21 17.89
C ILE A 130 -8.46 1.16 18.45
N VAL A 131 -9.30 0.56 17.60
CA VAL A 131 -10.30 -0.45 18.00
C VAL A 131 -9.65 -1.83 18.21
N GLY A 132 -8.38 -2.00 17.82
CA GLY A 132 -7.67 -3.26 17.98
C GLY A 132 -8.16 -4.35 17.02
N TYR A 133 -8.50 -3.97 15.78
CA TYR A 133 -8.83 -4.94 14.73
C TYR A 133 -7.67 -5.92 14.53
N ALA A 134 -7.88 -7.22 14.72
CA ALA A 134 -6.83 -8.24 14.71
C ALA A 134 -7.35 -9.61 14.27
#